data_AF-A0A1I2DNG5-F1
#
_entry.id   AF-A0A1I2DNG5-F1
#
_cell.length_a   1.000
_cell.length_b   1.000
_cell.length_c   1.000
_cell.angle_alpha   90.00
_cell.angle_beta   90.00
_cell.angle_gamma   90.00
#
_symmetry.space_group_name_H-M   'P 1'
#
loop_
_entity.id
_entity.type
_entity.pdbx_description
1 polymer ?
#
loop_
_entity_poly.entity_id
_entity_poly.type
_entity_poly.pdbx_seq_one_letter_code
_entity_poly.pdbx_strand_id
1 'polypeptide(L)'
;MKYQTYLAEHAEWTEAAGFPYAGTYIGYDEISKNVFFRLGTEWDGYKVEVSEFYEDGDTVVAVGVYSGTYKQTGKYFEADFVHIWKLEDQKILKFKQYVDSYLVQNAMVSE
;
A
#
# COMPACT_ATOMS: atom_id res chain seq x y z
N MET A 1 -1.34 9.25 14.04
CA MET A 1 -0.20 8.38 13.63
C MET A 1 0.95 9.26 13.17
N LYS A 2 2.21 8.92 13.50
CA LYS A 2 3.41 9.73 13.21
C LYS A 2 3.99 9.52 11.79
N TYR A 3 3.22 8.96 10.84
CA TYR A 3 3.74 8.54 9.53
C TYR A 3 4.38 9.67 8.72
N GLN A 4 3.83 10.88 8.80
CA GLN A 4 4.38 12.07 8.17
C GLN A 4 5.84 12.33 8.56
N THR A 5 6.25 11.99 9.80
CA THR A 5 7.62 12.22 10.28
C THR A 5 8.65 11.35 9.56
N TYR A 6 8.25 10.20 9.04
CA TYR A 6 9.13 9.26 8.36
C TYR A 6 9.12 9.39 6.83
N LEU A 7 8.27 10.25 6.26
CA LEU A 7 8.25 10.53 4.81
C LEU A 7 9.11 11.76 4.49
N ALA A 8 9.85 11.69 3.38
CA ALA A 8 10.43 12.87 2.76
C ALA A 8 9.30 13.81 2.28
N GLU A 9 9.59 15.12 2.22
CA GLU A 9 8.58 16.12 1.81
C GLU A 9 8.02 15.85 0.41
N HIS A 10 8.89 15.38 -0.49
CA HIS A 10 8.58 15.06 -1.89
C HIS A 10 8.56 13.54 -2.14
N ALA A 11 8.23 12.74 -1.12
CA ALA A 11 8.20 11.29 -1.26
C ALA A 11 7.26 10.84 -2.39
N GLU A 12 7.75 9.94 -3.25
CA GLU A 12 6.99 9.36 -4.35
C GLU A 12 6.38 8.01 -3.91
N TRP A 13 5.06 7.88 -3.99
CA TRP A 13 4.35 6.67 -3.60
C TRP A 13 3.59 6.09 -4.78
N THR A 14 4.00 4.94 -5.27
CA THR A 14 3.36 4.30 -6.43
C THR A 14 2.58 3.05 -6.02
N GLU A 15 1.26 3.13 -6.12
CA GLU A 15 0.35 1.98 -6.04
C GLU A 15 0.33 1.25 -7.39
N ALA A 16 0.21 -0.09 -7.36
CA ALA A 16 0.26 -0.89 -8.58
C ALA A 16 -0.88 -0.52 -9.55
N ALA A 17 -0.63 -0.56 -10.86
CA ALA A 17 -1.59 -0.13 -11.88
C ALA A 17 -2.92 -0.93 -11.87
N GLY A 18 -2.89 -2.19 -11.42
CA GLY A 18 -4.08 -3.01 -11.25
C GLY A 18 -4.78 -2.85 -9.89
N PHE A 19 -4.13 -2.21 -8.91
CA PHE A 19 -4.71 -1.99 -7.59
C PHE A 19 -5.78 -0.89 -7.65
N PRO A 20 -6.82 -0.91 -6.79
CA PRO A 20 -7.93 0.05 -6.86
C PRO A 20 -7.53 1.51 -6.67
N TYR A 21 -6.36 1.75 -6.08
CA TYR A 21 -5.80 3.06 -5.81
C TYR A 21 -4.57 3.37 -6.67
N ALA A 22 -4.52 2.77 -7.87
CA ALA A 22 -3.44 2.96 -8.84
C ALA A 22 -3.09 4.44 -9.05
N GLY A 23 -1.79 4.73 -9.04
CA GLY A 23 -1.27 6.06 -9.25
C GLY A 23 0.09 6.25 -8.60
N THR A 24 0.74 7.37 -8.92
CA THR A 24 1.90 7.87 -8.18
C THR A 24 1.50 9.17 -7.49
N TYR A 25 1.67 9.21 -6.17
CA TYR A 25 1.30 10.33 -5.31
C TYR A 25 2.54 10.96 -4.71
N ILE A 26 2.55 12.30 -4.59
CA ILE A 26 3.71 13.06 -4.10
C ILE A 26 3.39 13.69 -2.75
N GLY A 27 4.20 13.36 -1.76
CA GLY A 27 4.10 13.93 -0.41
C GLY A 27 2.95 13.39 0.42
N TYR A 28 2.98 13.67 1.72
CA TYR A 28 2.11 13.05 2.71
C TYR A 28 0.61 13.26 2.44
N ASP A 29 0.20 14.45 2.04
CA ASP A 29 -1.22 14.79 1.89
C ASP A 29 -1.89 14.01 0.76
N GLU A 30 -1.21 13.86 -0.39
CA GLU A 30 -1.73 13.06 -1.50
C GLU A 30 -1.78 11.57 -1.14
N ILE A 31 -0.74 11.05 -0.49
CA ILE A 31 -0.69 9.64 -0.07
C ILE A 31 -1.80 9.33 0.94
N SER A 32 -1.93 10.16 1.97
CA SER A 32 -2.94 10.01 3.01
C SER A 32 -4.36 10.02 2.44
N LYS A 33 -4.66 11.00 1.58
CA LYS A 33 -5.98 11.17 0.99
C LYS A 33 -6.33 10.06 -0.02
N ASN A 34 -5.42 9.72 -0.90
CA ASN A 34 -5.72 8.86 -2.04
C ASN A 34 -5.50 7.38 -1.76
N VAL A 35 -4.73 7.02 -0.73
CA VAL A 35 -4.42 5.62 -0.37
C VAL A 35 -4.97 5.29 1.01
N PHE A 36 -4.38 5.81 2.08
CA PHE A 36 -4.68 5.36 3.45
C PHE A 36 -6.11 5.67 3.91
N PHE A 37 -6.64 6.85 3.57
CA PHE A 37 -8.02 7.20 3.88
C PHE A 37 -9.01 6.26 3.19
N ARG A 38 -8.77 5.92 1.92
CA ARG A 38 -9.61 5.01 1.15
C ARG A 38 -9.54 3.58 1.68
N LEU A 39 -8.33 3.09 1.98
CA LEU A 39 -8.15 1.80 2.66
C LEU A 39 -8.95 1.71 3.96
N GLY A 40 -8.84 2.73 4.82
CA GLY A 40 -9.53 2.75 6.12
C GLY A 40 -11.05 2.95 6.03
N THR A 41 -11.57 3.48 4.92
CA THR A 41 -13.00 3.79 4.77
C THR A 41 -13.75 2.80 3.90
N GLU A 42 -13.12 2.21 2.88
CA GLU A 42 -13.76 1.31 1.91
C GLU A 42 -13.70 -0.18 2.31
N TRP A 43 -12.79 -0.55 3.22
CA TRP A 43 -12.59 -1.93 3.65
C TRP A 43 -12.86 -2.11 5.15
N ASP A 44 -13.37 -3.27 5.51
CA ASP A 44 -13.44 -3.74 6.89
C ASP A 44 -12.24 -4.62 7.19
N GLY A 45 -11.51 -4.26 8.25
CA GLY A 45 -10.38 -5.05 8.72
C GLY A 45 -9.22 -5.16 7.73
N TYR A 46 -8.97 -4.14 6.89
CA TYR A 46 -7.82 -4.14 6.00
C TYR A 46 -6.52 -4.28 6.81
N LYS A 47 -5.72 -5.29 6.49
CA LYS A 47 -4.48 -5.62 7.20
C LYS A 47 -3.32 -5.76 6.25
N VAL A 48 -2.14 -5.45 6.78
CA VAL A 48 -0.85 -5.60 6.11
C VAL A 48 0.00 -6.45 7.05
N GLU A 49 0.27 -7.69 6.68
CA GLU A 49 1.08 -8.61 7.48
C GLU A 49 2.38 -8.91 6.74
N VAL A 50 3.47 -8.29 7.19
CA VAL A 50 4.80 -8.51 6.62
C VAL A 50 5.42 -9.76 7.24
N SER A 51 5.83 -10.71 6.40
CA SER A 51 6.54 -11.92 6.84
C SER A 51 8.05 -11.73 6.83
N GLU A 52 8.56 -10.96 5.86
CA GLU A 52 9.99 -10.87 5.59
C GLU A 52 10.41 -9.45 5.20
N PHE A 53 11.61 -9.08 5.65
CA PHE A 53 12.30 -7.85 5.25
C PHE A 53 13.67 -8.20 4.68
N TYR A 54 14.04 -7.55 3.59
CA TYR A 54 15.36 -7.60 2.97
C TYR A 54 15.90 -6.18 2.86
N GLU A 55 17.19 -5.98 3.16
CA GLU A 55 17.84 -4.68 3.00
C GLU A 55 19.03 -4.78 2.03
N ASP A 56 19.22 -3.73 1.24
CA ASP A 56 20.40 -3.50 0.41
C ASP A 56 20.68 -1.99 0.34
N GLY A 57 21.61 -1.52 1.17
CA GLY A 57 21.90 -0.10 1.34
C GLY A 57 20.66 0.69 1.75
N ASP A 58 20.30 1.70 0.97
CA ASP A 58 19.11 2.54 1.20
C ASP A 58 17.81 1.94 0.65
N THR A 59 17.83 0.69 0.20
CA THR A 59 16.64 -0.02 -0.30
C THR A 59 16.18 -1.06 0.71
N VAL A 60 14.88 -1.06 1.02
CA VAL A 60 14.24 -2.09 1.84
C VAL A 60 13.12 -2.75 1.04
N VAL A 61 13.09 -4.07 1.02
CA VAL A 61 12.01 -4.86 0.42
C VAL A 61 11.24 -5.54 1.53
N ALA A 62 9.92 -5.35 1.56
CA ALA A 62 9.02 -6.05 2.48
C ALA A 62 8.13 -7.00 1.67
N VAL A 63 8.07 -8.26 2.09
CA VAL A 63 7.20 -9.29 1.50
C VAL A 63 6.13 -9.64 2.52
N GLY A 64 4.89 -9.78 2.08
CA GLY A 64 3.80 -10.07 2.99
C GLY A 64 2.47 -10.32 2.31
N VAL A 65 1.42 -10.30 3.11
CA VAL A 65 0.05 -10.58 2.70
C VAL A 65 -0.86 -9.43 3.11
N TYR A 66 -1.70 -9.00 2.17
CA TYR A 66 -2.85 -8.16 2.45
C TYR A 66 -4.09 -9.01 2.68
N SER A 67 -4.97 -8.57 3.56
CA SER A 67 -6.30 -9.15 3.72
C SER A 67 -7.33 -8.08 4.10
N GLY A 68 -8.60 -8.34 3.80
CA GLY A 68 -9.69 -7.46 4.17
C GLY A 68 -11.01 -7.82 3.49
N THR A 69 -12.09 -7.20 3.94
CA THR A 69 -13.42 -7.37 3.34
C THR A 69 -13.87 -6.05 2.69
N TYR A 70 -14.24 -6.08 1.41
CA TYR A 70 -14.71 -4.86 0.75
C TYR A 70 -16.14 -4.54 1.22
N LYS A 71 -16.37 -3.34 1.77
CA LYS A 71 -17.63 -3.01 2.44
C LYS A 71 -18.85 -3.09 1.52
N GLN A 72 -18.69 -2.68 0.26
CA GLN A 72 -19.84 -2.60 -0.66
C GLN A 72 -20.34 -3.97 -1.11
N THR A 73 -19.44 -4.94 -1.26
CA THR A 73 -19.77 -6.29 -1.75
C THR A 73 -19.80 -7.34 -0.64
N GLY A 74 -19.20 -7.06 0.52
CA GLY A 74 -19.03 -8.01 1.62
C GLY A 74 -18.03 -9.13 1.32
N LYS A 75 -17.27 -9.05 0.22
CA LYS A 75 -16.33 -10.11 -0.19
C LYS A 75 -14.96 -9.93 0.48
N TYR A 76 -14.44 -11.02 1.03
CA TYR A 76 -13.08 -11.11 1.56
C TYR A 76 -12.06 -11.31 0.44
N PHE A 77 -10.85 -10.78 0.62
CA PHE A 77 -9.69 -11.13 -0.17
C PHE A 77 -8.47 -11.41 0.72
N GLU A 78 -7.53 -12.15 0.14
CA GLU A 78 -6.16 -12.29 0.61
C GLU A 78 -5.24 -12.21 -0.61
N ALA A 79 -4.19 -11.40 -0.55
CA ALA A 79 -3.30 -11.18 -1.70
C ALA A 79 -1.86 -10.94 -1.26
N ASP A 80 -0.92 -11.68 -1.86
CA ASP A 80 0.51 -11.47 -1.66
C ASP A 80 0.94 -10.10 -2.19
N PHE A 81 1.89 -9.47 -1.50
CA PHE A 81 2.52 -8.23 -1.93
C PHE A 81 4.04 -8.25 -1.74
N VAL A 82 4.68 -7.39 -2.53
CA VAL A 82 6.05 -6.93 -2.31
C VAL A 82 6.05 -5.39 -2.31
N HIS A 83 6.61 -4.79 -1.27
CA HIS A 83 6.87 -3.35 -1.22
C HIS A 83 8.36 -3.10 -1.38
N ILE A 84 8.70 -2.17 -2.27
CA ILE A 84 10.07 -1.67 -2.38
C ILE A 84 10.08 -0.24 -1.87
N TRP A 85 10.91 -0.01 -0.86
CA TRP A 85 11.14 1.27 -0.23
C TRP A 85 12.54 1.75 -0.58
N LYS A 86 12.67 3.03 -0.91
CA LYS A 86 13.96 3.72 -0.95
C LYS A 86 13.99 4.80 0.11
N LEU A 87 15.08 4.85 0.85
CA LEU A 87 15.30 5.83 1.91
C LEU A 87 16.33 6.88 1.47
N GLU A 88 16.20 8.07 2.03
CA GLU A 88 17.18 9.15 1.96
C GLU A 88 17.13 9.90 3.29
N ASP A 89 18.28 10.15 3.92
CA ASP A 89 18.38 10.82 5.23
C ASP A 89 17.42 10.25 6.30
N GLN A 90 17.34 8.91 6.37
CA GLN A 90 16.47 8.16 7.28
C GLN A 90 14.96 8.40 7.07
N LYS A 91 14.57 8.96 5.93
CA LYS A 91 13.17 9.15 5.53
C LYS A 91 12.86 8.33 4.28
N ILE A 92 11.60 7.92 4.15
CA ILE A 92 11.09 7.25 2.96
C ILE A 92 11.01 8.28 1.83
N LEU A 93 11.83 8.08 0.80
CA LEU A 93 11.84 8.88 -0.42
C LEU A 93 10.95 8.25 -1.50
N LYS A 94 10.98 6.92 -1.65
CA LYS A 94 10.14 6.22 -2.63
C LYS A 94 9.50 4.98 -2.05
N PHE A 95 8.27 4.72 -2.49
CA PHE A 95 7.54 3.49 -2.26
C PHE A 95 6.99 2.99 -3.60
N LYS A 96 7.09 1.68 -3.83
CA LYS A 96 6.39 1.02 -4.94
C LYS A 96 5.76 -0.30 -4.48
N GLN A 97 4.48 -0.44 -4.76
CA GLN A 97 3.71 -1.65 -4.53
C GLN A 97 3.78 -2.61 -5.72
N TYR A 98 3.95 -3.88 -5.41
CA TYR A 98 3.62 -5.02 -6.26
C TYR A 98 2.66 -5.90 -5.49
N VAL A 99 1.55 -6.29 -6.09
CA VAL A 99 0.48 -7.01 -5.40
C VAL A 99 -0.28 -7.88 -6.40
N ASP A 100 -0.82 -9.00 -5.95
CA ASP A 100 -1.83 -9.74 -6.71
C ASP A 100 -3.15 -8.94 -6.78
N SER A 101 -3.15 -7.96 -7.68
CA SER A 101 -4.27 -7.04 -7.85
C SER A 101 -5.55 -7.71 -8.34
N TYR A 102 -5.47 -8.89 -8.96
CA TYR A 102 -6.65 -9.61 -9.42
C TYR A 102 -7.54 -10.03 -8.25
N LEU A 103 -6.93 -10.59 -7.19
CA LEU A 103 -7.67 -11.03 -6.00
C LEU A 103 -8.34 -9.86 -5.28
N VAL A 104 -7.66 -8.70 -5.21
CA VAL A 104 -8.23 -7.46 -4.65
C VAL A 104 -9.42 -6.98 -5.48
N GLN A 105 -9.25 -6.86 -6.79
CA GLN A 105 -10.30 -6.39 -7.70
C GLN A 105 -11.51 -7.32 -7.70
N ASN A 106 -11.29 -8.64 -7.64
CA ASN A 106 -12.36 -9.63 -7.61
C ASN A 106 -13.26 -9.47 -6.36
N ALA A 107 -12.71 -9.03 -5.23
CA ALA A 107 -13.51 -8.71 -4.05
C ALA A 107 -14.38 -7.45 -4.23
N MET A 108 -14.04 -6.56 -5.16
CA MET A 108 -14.79 -5.30 -5.38
C MET A 108 -15.95 -5.43 -6.37
N VAL A 109 -16.00 -6.51 -7.16
CA VAL A 109 -17.04 -6.70 -8.19
C VAL A 109 -18.22 -7.46 -7.61
N SER A 110 -19.44 -6.92 -7.76
CA SER A 110 -20.69 -7.64 -7.48
C SER A 110 -21.01 -8.65 -8.59
N GLU A 111 -21.68 -9.74 -8.26
CA GLU A 111 -22.29 -10.64 -9.27
C GLU A 111 -23.41 -9.94 -10.05
#